data_AF-A0A3G5FKW8-F1
#
_entry.id   AF-A0A3G5FKW8-F1
#
_cell.length_a   1.000
_cell.length_b   1.000
_cell.length_c   1.000
_cell.angle_alpha   90.00
_cell.angle_beta   90.00
_cell.angle_gamma   90.00
#
_symmetry.space_group_name_H-M   'P 1'
#
loop_
_entity.id
_entity.type
_entity.pdbx_description
1 polymer ?
#
loop_
_entity_poly.entity_id
_entity_poly.type
_entity_poly.pdbx_seq_one_letter_code
_entity_poly.pdbx_strand_id
1 'polypeptide(L)' 'MENRNNNFMNKHDVQVRLIKELGIDFHVFLSDKKYYEDDYQKIKESIVDIARKTLEETE' A
#
# COMPACT_ATOMS: atom_id res chain seq x y z
N MET A 1 -18.49 24.48 -8.97
CA MET A 1 -18.49 23.04 -8.73
C MET A 1 -17.05 22.60 -8.66
N GLU A 2 -16.58 22.15 -7.49
CA GLU A 2 -15.17 21.80 -7.27
C GLU A 2 -14.73 20.67 -8.21
N ASN A 3 -13.62 20.91 -8.91
CA ASN A 3 -12.86 19.86 -9.59
C ASN A 3 -12.45 18.82 -8.54
N ARG A 4 -13.19 17.71 -8.42
CA ARG A 4 -12.68 16.53 -7.72
C ARG A 4 -11.57 15.98 -8.59
N ASN A 5 -10.34 16.40 -8.32
CA ASN A 5 -9.16 15.67 -8.77
C ASN A 5 -9.30 14.25 -8.20
N ASN A 6 -9.73 13.30 -9.02
CA ASN A 6 -9.62 11.89 -8.70
C ASN A 6 -8.12 11.57 -8.69
N ASN A 7 -7.48 11.78 -7.55
CA ASN A 7 -6.04 11.61 -7.39
C ASN A 7 -5.78 10.11 -7.30
N PHE A 8 -5.60 9.48 -8.46
CA PHE A 8 -5.24 8.08 -8.55
C PHE A 8 -3.72 7.93 -8.54
N MET A 9 -3.25 6.82 -8.00
CA MET A 9 -1.85 6.42 -7.93
C MET A 9 -1.58 5.30 -8.94
N ASN A 10 -0.40 5.31 -9.57
CA ASN A 10 0.08 4.16 -10.33
C ASN A 10 0.82 3.18 -9.40
N LYS A 11 1.20 2.01 -9.90
CA LYS A 11 1.91 0.99 -9.10
C LYS A 11 3.20 1.50 -8.46
N HIS A 12 3.95 2.35 -9.16
CA HIS A 12 5.22 2.88 -8.69
C HIS A 12 5.01 3.88 -7.55
N ASP A 13 4.00 4.76 -7.66
CA ASP A 13 3.65 5.70 -6.59
C ASP A 13 3.25 4.96 -5.31
N VAL A 14 2.44 3.90 -5.44
CA VAL A 14 2.04 3.04 -4.32
C VAL A 14 3.27 2.39 -3.67
N GLN A 15 4.18 1.81 -4.47
CA GLN A 15 5.41 1.18 -3.96
C GLN A 15 6.29 2.18 -3.21
N VAL A 16 6.59 3.34 -3.81
CA VAL A 16 7.43 4.37 -3.20
C VAL A 16 6.82 4.84 -1.87
N ARG A 17 5.50 5.04 -1.84
CA ARG A 17 4.79 5.48 -0.64
C ARG A 17 4.78 4.42 0.45
N LEU A 18 4.53 3.14 0.11
CA LEU A 18 4.61 2.04 1.07
C LEU A 18 6.00 1.91 1.68
N ILE A 19 7.06 1.96 0.87
CA ILE A 19 8.45 1.90 1.35
C ILE A 19 8.73 3.07 2.30
N LYS A 20 8.32 4.28 1.93
CA LYS A 20 8.52 5.47 2.75
C LYS A 20 7.77 5.41 4.08
N GLU A 21 6.52 4.96 4.07
CA GLU A 21 5.66 4.95 5.27
C GLU A 21 5.93 3.77 6.21
N LEU A 22 6.22 2.59 5.65
CA LEU A 22 6.47 1.38 6.44
C LEU A 22 7.95 1.20 6.79
N GLY A 23 8.86 1.91 6.11
CA GLY A 23 10.30 1.83 6.34
C GLY A 23 10.90 0.49 5.93
N ILE A 24 10.20 -0.30 5.13
CA ILE A 24 10.57 -1.66 4.73
C ILE A 24 10.36 -1.79 3.22
N ASP A 25 11.34 -2.41 2.56
CA ASP A 25 11.23 -2.76 1.14
C ASP A 25 10.47 -4.08 0.99
N PHE A 26 9.16 -3.98 0.77
CA PHE A 26 8.31 -5.14 0.50
C PHE A 26 8.24 -5.42 -0.99
N HIS A 27 8.55 -6.66 -1.38
CA HIS A 27 8.21 -7.17 -2.71
C HIS A 27 6.70 -7.43 -2.82
N VAL A 28 5.93 -6.37 -3.09
CA VAL A 28 4.49 -6.46 -3.34
C VAL A 28 4.24 -6.52 -4.85
N PHE A 29 3.60 -7.60 -5.31
CA PHE A 29 3.11 -7.69 -6.67
C PHE A 29 1.85 -6.83 -6.82
N LEU A 30 2.00 -5.67 -7.43
CA LEU A 30 0.91 -4.77 -7.81
C LEU A 30 0.66 -4.86 -9.32
N SER A 31 -0.61 -4.88 -9.72
CA SER A 31 -0.97 -4.83 -11.14
C SER A 31 -0.82 -3.41 -11.69
N ASP A 32 -0.76 -3.27 -13.01
CA ASP A 32 -0.67 -1.97 -13.69
C ASP A 32 -1.99 -1.16 -13.66
N LYS A 33 -2.92 -1.50 -12.75
CA LYS A 33 -4.16 -0.74 -12.59
C LYS A 33 -3.90 0.61 -11.89
N LYS A 34 -4.89 1.49 -11.97
CA LYS A 34 -4.94 2.69 -11.12
C LYS A 34 -5.43 2.31 -9.73
N TYR A 35 -4.78 2.85 -8.71
CA TYR A 35 -5.11 2.67 -7.31
C TYR A 35 -5.67 3.96 -6.75
N TYR A 36 -6.80 3.88 -6.06
CA TYR A 36 -7.32 4.99 -5.28
C TYR A 36 -6.78 4.94 -3.85
N GLU A 37 -6.99 6.00 -3.09
CA GLU A 37 -6.55 6.05 -1.68
C GLU A 37 -7.11 4.87 -0.87
N ASP A 38 -8.36 4.47 -1.11
CA ASP A 38 -8.96 3.30 -0.45
C ASP A 38 -8.26 1.98 -0.81
N ASP A 39 -7.80 1.81 -2.06
CA ASP A 39 -7.01 0.64 -2.44
C ASP A 39 -5.66 0.66 -1.72
N TYR A 40 -5.01 1.83 -1.66
CA TYR A 40 -3.73 2.03 -0.98
C TYR A 40 -3.83 1.68 0.52
N GLN A 41 -4.85 2.18 1.22
CA GLN A 41 -5.04 1.89 2.65
C GLN A 41 -5.24 0.40 2.91
N LYS A 42 -6.05 -0.29 2.09
CA LYS A 42 -6.25 -1.74 2.20
C LYS A 42 -4.97 -2.54 1.98
N ILE A 43 -4.14 -2.14 1.02
CA ILE A 43 -2.84 -2.78 0.77
C ILE A 43 -1.93 -2.59 2.00
N LYS A 44 -1.84 -1.37 2.52
CA LYS A 44 -1.04 -1.05 3.71
C LYS A 44 -1.49 -1.87 4.92
N GLU A 45 -2.78 -1.92 5.20
CA GLU A 45 -3.35 -2.72 6.29
C GLU A 45 -3.01 -4.20 6.14
N SER A 46 -3.14 -4.75 4.93
CA SER A 46 -2.82 -6.15 4.65
C SER A 46 -1.36 -6.49 4.94
N ILE A 47 -0.43 -5.61 4.52
CA ILE A 47 1.01 -5.80 4.75
C ILE A 47 1.32 -5.79 6.26
N VAL A 48 0.76 -4.82 6.99
CA VAL A 48 0.95 -4.72 8.45
C VAL A 48 0.36 -5.93 9.17
N ASP A 49 -0.81 -6.41 8.76
CA ASP A 49 -1.44 -7.60 9.35
C ASP A 49 -0.61 -8.87 9.14
N ILE A 50 -0.06 -9.07 7.93
CA ILE A 50 0.86 -10.18 7.63
C ILE A 50 2.09 -10.11 8.53
N ALA A 51 2.75 -8.96 8.58
CA ALA A 51 3.95 -8.77 9.40
C ALA A 51 3.68 -9.04 10.88
N ARG A 52 2.55 -8.55 11.40
CA ARG A 52 2.11 -8.81 12.78
C ARG A 52 1.93 -10.31 13.05
N LYS A 53 1.17 -11.00 12.21
CA LYS A 53 0.92 -12.44 12.37
C LYS A 53 2.21 -13.25 12.35
N THR A 54 3.12 -12.95 11.44
CA THR A 54 4.43 -13.62 11.39
C THR A 54 5.23 -13.43 12.67
N LEU A 55 5.20 -12.23 13.27
CA LEU A 55 5.90 -11.98 14.54
C LEU A 55 5.24 -12.71 15.71
N GLU A 56 3.91 -12.71 15.80
CA GLU A 56 3.14 -13.43 16.84
C GLU A 56 3.36 -14.96 16.78
N GLU A 57 3.55 -15.53 15.59
CA GLU A 57 3.85 -16.96 15.41
C GLU A 57 5.32 -17.33 15.71
N THR A 58 6.21 -16.33 15.79
CA THR A 58 7.64 -16.53 16.03
C THR A 58 8.01 -16.46 17.52
N GLU A 59 7.07 -16.09 18.40
CA GLU A 59 7.21 -16.08 19.88
C GLU A 59 6.66 -17.35 20.54
#